data_AF-A0A3D4NK63-F1
#
_entry.id   AF-A0A3D4NK63-F1
#
_cell.length_a   1.000
_cell.length_b   1.000
_cell.length_c   1.000
_cell.angle_alpha   90.00
_cell.angle_beta   90.00
_cell.angle_gamma   90.00
#
_symmetry.space_group_name_H-M   'P 1'
#
loop_
_entity.id
_entity.type
_entity.pdbx_description
1 polymer ?
#
loop_
_entity_poly.entity_id
_entity_poly.type
_entity_poly.pdbx_seq_one_letter_code
_entity_poly.pdbx_strand_id
1 'polypeptide(L)'
;MIYGLLLLSVSFGLQAADSDTCSNDIKSLENIMNSYGPTNDIYKLVTENIKQAKAAQASGDNEKCIAITSMTLAKLKHYNK
;
A
#
# COMPACT_ATOMS: atom_id res chain seq x y z
N MET A 1 25.69 16.76 -35.48
CA MET A 1 25.13 17.43 -34.28
C MET A 1 24.27 16.41 -33.54
N ILE A 2 24.79 15.88 -32.43
CA ILE A 2 24.10 14.92 -31.56
C ILE A 2 23.45 15.75 -30.46
N TYR A 3 22.21 16.19 -30.67
CA TYR A 3 21.31 16.61 -29.60
C TYR A 3 20.31 15.46 -29.48
N GLY A 4 20.48 14.55 -28.53
CA GLY A 4 20.24 14.83 -27.12
C GLY A 4 18.93 14.15 -26.74
N LEU A 5 18.88 12.82 -26.91
CA LEU A 5 17.74 11.99 -26.57
C LEU A 5 17.76 11.74 -25.05
N LEU A 6 17.35 12.73 -24.26
CA LEU A 6 17.20 12.63 -22.79
C LEU A 6 15.75 12.92 -22.41
N LEU A 7 14.86 11.94 -22.60
CA LEU A 7 13.47 12.02 -22.12
C LEU A 7 12.95 10.68 -21.56
N LEU A 8 13.80 9.86 -20.90
CA LEU A 8 13.34 8.54 -20.41
C LEU A 8 13.56 8.23 -18.92
N SER A 9 14.01 9.16 -18.07
CA SER A 9 14.31 8.80 -16.66
C SER A 9 13.28 9.21 -15.61
N VAL A 10 12.17 9.88 -15.96
CA VAL A 10 11.22 10.39 -14.96
C VAL A 10 10.39 9.26 -14.31
N SER A 11 10.28 8.10 -14.95
CA SER A 11 9.41 7.01 -14.47
C SER A 11 9.95 6.28 -13.22
N PHE A 12 11.27 6.25 -13.03
CA PHE A 12 11.87 5.49 -11.93
C PHE A 12 11.66 6.15 -10.56
N GLY A 13 11.60 7.48 -10.51
CA GLY A 13 11.40 8.23 -9.26
C GLY A 13 9.99 8.07 -8.68
N LEU A 14 8.98 7.98 -9.56
CA LEU A 14 7.59 7.83 -9.14
C LEU A 14 7.31 6.42 -8.61
N GLN A 15 7.80 5.37 -9.30
CA GLN A 15 7.67 3.99 -8.83
C GLN A 15 8.30 3.75 -7.45
N ALA A 16 9.42 4.42 -7.16
CA ALA A 16 10.09 4.31 -5.85
C ALA A 16 9.24 4.96 -4.74
N ALA A 17 8.69 6.16 -4.98
CA ALA A 17 7.81 6.83 -4.04
C ALA A 17 6.53 6.02 -3.78
N ASP A 18 5.96 5.38 -4.80
CA ASP A 18 4.77 4.55 -4.64
C ASP A 18 5.06 3.25 -3.86
N SER A 19 6.23 2.65 -4.10
CA SER A 19 6.68 1.46 -3.35
C SER A 19 6.88 1.74 -1.86
N ASP A 20 7.50 2.89 -1.54
CA ASP A 20 7.69 3.33 -0.17
C ASP A 20 6.36 3.66 0.51
N THR A 21 5.46 4.32 -0.21
CA THR A 21 4.11 4.63 0.28
C THR A 21 3.32 3.36 0.59
N CYS A 22 3.27 2.41 -0.36
CA CYS A 22 2.66 1.10 -0.18
C CYS A 22 3.22 0.37 1.06
N SER A 23 4.56 0.34 1.21
CA SER A 23 5.21 -0.31 2.35
C SER A 23 4.83 0.32 3.69
N ASN A 24 4.75 1.65 3.74
CA ASN A 24 4.38 2.39 4.95
C ASN A 24 2.92 2.17 5.35
N ASP A 25 2.03 2.11 4.37
CA ASP A 25 0.62 1.81 4.62
C ASP A 25 0.42 0.38 5.11
N ILE A 26 1.11 -0.61 4.51
CA ILE A 26 1.09 -2.01 4.97
C ILE A 26 1.52 -2.08 6.44
N LYS A 27 2.63 -1.43 6.81
CA LYS A 27 3.10 -1.39 8.21
C LYS A 27 2.07 -0.76 9.14
N SER A 28 1.39 0.29 8.69
CA SER A 28 0.34 0.95 9.47
C SER A 28 -0.83 -0.01 9.71
N LEU A 29 -1.25 -0.76 8.70
CA LEU A 29 -2.28 -1.79 8.84
C LEU A 29 -1.85 -2.95 9.74
N GLU A 30 -0.59 -3.39 9.67
CA GLU A 30 -0.05 -4.42 10.56
C GLU A 30 -0.09 -3.98 12.03
N ASN A 31 0.28 -2.73 12.31
CA ASN A 31 0.22 -2.15 13.65
C ASN A 31 -1.22 -2.07 14.18
N ILE A 32 -2.15 -1.65 13.33
CA ILE A 32 -3.58 -1.63 13.65
C ILE A 32 -4.04 -3.07 13.94
N MET A 33 -3.78 -4.01 13.04
CA MET A 33 -4.15 -5.43 13.17
C MET A 33 -3.65 -6.00 14.50
N ASN A 34 -2.39 -5.73 14.88
CA ASN A 34 -1.80 -6.19 16.14
C ASN A 34 -2.48 -5.59 17.39
N SER A 35 -3.21 -4.48 17.23
CA SER A 35 -4.02 -3.88 18.31
C SER A 35 -5.40 -4.53 18.46
N TYR A 36 -5.84 -5.32 17.48
CA TYR A 36 -7.11 -6.08 17.53
C TYR A 36 -6.84 -7.58 17.76
N GLY A 37 -7.72 -8.24 18.51
CA GLY A 37 -7.64 -9.70 18.69
C GLY A 37 -8.04 -10.48 17.42
N PRO A 38 -7.50 -11.69 17.19
CA PRO A 38 -7.72 -12.47 15.97
C PRO A 38 -9.17 -12.92 15.74
N THR A 39 -10.02 -12.87 16.76
CA THR A 39 -11.46 -13.14 16.66
C THR A 39 -12.26 -11.95 16.13
N ASN A 40 -11.67 -10.75 16.09
CA ASN A 40 -12.33 -9.53 15.64
C ASN A 40 -12.48 -9.52 14.11
N ASP A 41 -13.63 -9.09 13.60
CA ASP A 41 -13.86 -8.98 12.15
C ASP A 41 -12.95 -7.94 11.48
N ILE A 42 -12.56 -6.90 12.22
CA ILE A 42 -11.53 -5.94 11.79
C ILE A 42 -10.19 -6.64 11.59
N TYR A 43 -9.79 -7.56 12.48
CA TYR A 43 -8.55 -8.31 12.32
C TYR A 43 -8.57 -9.07 11.00
N LYS A 44 -9.63 -9.84 10.74
CA LYS A 44 -9.76 -10.63 9.49
C LYS A 44 -9.77 -9.75 8.24
N LEU A 45 -10.51 -8.65 8.27
CA LEU A 45 -10.58 -7.69 7.16
C LEU A 45 -9.20 -7.10 6.87
N VAL A 46 -8.48 -6.68 7.92
CA VAL A 46 -7.16 -6.06 7.77
C VAL A 46 -6.13 -7.10 7.30
N THR A 47 -6.14 -8.32 7.84
CA THR A 47 -5.26 -9.42 7.38
C THR A 47 -5.43 -9.69 5.88
N GLU A 48 -6.68 -9.80 5.41
CA GLU A 48 -6.94 -10.10 3.99
C GLU A 48 -6.50 -8.95 3.07
N ASN A 49 -6.75 -7.69 3.46
CA ASN A 49 -6.30 -6.54 2.68
C ASN A 49 -4.76 -6.40 2.68
N ILE A 50 -4.07 -6.70 3.79
CA ILE A 50 -2.60 -6.75 3.83
C ILE A 50 -2.07 -7.81 2.85
N LYS A 51 -2.70 -8.99 2.81
CA LYS A 51 -2.30 -10.07 1.89
C LYS A 51 -2.43 -9.65 0.43
N GLN A 52 -3.53 -8.99 0.06
CA GLN A 52 -3.74 -8.50 -1.30
C GLN A 52 -2.78 -7.35 -1.66
N ALA A 53 -2.54 -6.42 -0.72
CA ALA A 53 -1.58 -5.33 -0.90
C ALA A 53 -0.15 -5.85 -1.13
N LYS A 54 0.29 -6.84 -0.33
CA LYS A 54 1.59 -7.51 -0.51
C LYS A 54 1.70 -8.22 -1.86
N ALA A 55 0.63 -8.84 -2.34
CA ALA A 55 0.62 -9.48 -3.66
C ALA A 55 0.73 -8.46 -4.79
N ALA A 56 0.04 -7.31 -4.67
CA ALA A 56 0.15 -6.20 -5.63
C ALA A 56 1.58 -5.62 -5.62
N GLN A 57 2.14 -5.35 -4.45
CA GLN A 57 3.51 -4.87 -4.28
C GLN A 57 4.53 -5.83 -4.90
N ALA A 58 4.42 -7.14 -4.63
CA ALA A 58 5.32 -8.15 -5.20
C ALA A 58 5.21 -8.26 -6.73
N SER A 59 4.08 -7.84 -7.31
CA SER A 59 3.87 -7.79 -8.75
C SER A 59 4.32 -6.47 -9.39
N GLY A 60 4.84 -5.52 -8.60
CA GLY A 60 5.19 -4.17 -9.04
C GLY A 60 3.99 -3.23 -9.22
N ASP A 61 2.79 -3.66 -8.82
CA ASP A 61 1.55 -2.89 -8.93
C ASP A 61 1.36 -2.02 -7.68
N ASN A 62 2.24 -1.02 -7.53
CA ASN A 62 2.27 -0.16 -6.35
C ASN A 62 1.02 0.73 -6.24
N GLU A 63 0.43 1.16 -7.35
CA GLU A 63 -0.83 1.92 -7.36
C GLU A 63 -1.98 1.10 -6.75
N LYS A 64 -2.11 -0.17 -7.14
CA LYS A 64 -3.11 -1.07 -6.57
C LYS A 64 -2.82 -1.36 -5.10
N CYS A 65 -1.55 -1.52 -4.72
CA CYS A 65 -1.18 -1.65 -3.32
C CYS A 65 -1.70 -0.45 -2.51
N ILE A 66 -1.34 0.78 -2.91
CA ILE A 66 -1.75 2.01 -2.24
C ILE A 66 -3.27 2.12 -2.18
N ALA A 67 -3.98 1.79 -3.25
CA ALA A 67 -5.45 1.83 -3.28
C ALA A 67 -6.07 0.89 -2.23
N ILE A 68 -5.61 -0.37 -2.16
CA ILE A 68 -6.10 -1.36 -1.18
C ILE A 68 -5.82 -0.86 0.24
N THR A 69 -4.61 -0.41 0.51
CA THR A 69 -4.21 -0.02 1.86
C THR A 69 -4.90 1.26 2.32
N SER A 70 -4.96 2.29 1.47
CA SER A 70 -5.63 3.55 1.75
C SER A 70 -7.13 3.36 1.99
N MET A 71 -7.80 2.54 1.18
CA MET A 71 -9.22 2.22 1.39
C MET A 71 -9.44 1.50 2.73
N THR A 72 -8.52 0.61 3.12
CA THR A 72 -8.61 -0.11 4.40
C THR A 72 -8.42 0.85 5.57
N LEU A 73 -7.41 1.73 5.52
CA LEU A 73 -7.19 2.78 6.53
C LEU A 73 -8.38 3.72 6.66
N ALA A 74 -9.00 4.12 5.54
CA ALA A 74 -10.20 4.95 5.54
C ALA A 74 -11.38 4.24 6.25
N LYS A 75 -11.63 2.97 5.93
CA LYS A 75 -12.66 2.16 6.61
C LYS A 75 -12.42 2.09 8.12
N LEU A 76 -11.18 1.84 8.54
CA LEU A 76 -10.81 1.75 9.95
C LEU A 76 -11.01 3.07 10.71
N LYS A 77 -10.69 4.20 10.08
CA LYS A 77 -10.98 5.53 10.64
C LYS A 77 -12.48 5.76 10.86
N HIS A 78 -13.33 5.21 10.00
CA HIS A 78 -14.78 5.27 10.18
C HIS A 78 -15.28 4.35 11.30
N TYR A 79 -14.63 3.21 11.55
CA TYR A 79 -15.00 2.31 12.66
C TYR A 79 -14.65 2.86 14.06
N ASN A 80 -13.63 3.71 14.17
CA ASN A 80 -13.17 4.28 15.44
C ASN A 80 -13.80 5.65 15.78
N LYS A 81 -14.85 6.07 15.06
CA LYS A 81 -15.66 7.26 15.36
C LYS A 81 -17.05 6.86 15.85
#